data_AF-A0A7C2RCX9-F1
#
_entry.id   AF-A0A7C2RCX9-F1
#
_cell.length_a   1.000
_cell.length_b   1.000
_cell.length_c   1.000
_cell.angle_alpha   90.00
_cell.angle_beta   90.00
_cell.angle_gamma   90.00
#
_symmetry.space_group_name_H-M   'P 1'
#
loop_
_entity.id
_entity.type
_entity.pdbx_description
1 polymer ?
#
loop_
_entity_poly.entity_id
_entity_poly.type
_entity_poly.pdbx_seq_one_letter_code
_entity_poly.pdbx_strand_id
1 'polypeptide(L)' 'MDLGPHAAFIWAAYGATGIVLAALAAWLALDGRRQRRLLDELEARGVRRRSHQAPG' A
#
# COMPACT_ATOMS: atom_id res chain seq x y z
N MET A 1 15.74 -12.49 31.49
CA MET A 1 14.28 -12.57 31.21
C MET A 1 14.06 -13.72 30.25
N ASP A 2 14.24 -14.95 30.72
CA ASP A 2 13.91 -16.15 29.94
C ASP A 2 12.42 -16.43 30.10
N LEU A 3 11.65 -16.24 29.04
CA LEU A 3 10.18 -16.37 29.05
C LEU A 3 9.73 -17.84 28.93
N GLY A 4 10.54 -18.77 29.46
CA GLY A 4 10.31 -20.21 29.44
C GLY A 4 10.04 -20.79 28.04
N PRO A 5 9.55 -22.04 27.95
CA PRO A 5 9.21 -22.71 26.69
C PRO A 5 8.18 -21.97 25.81
N HIS A 6 7.52 -20.92 26.31
CA HIS A 6 6.51 -20.14 25.60
C HIS A 6 7.08 -18.93 24.84
N ALA A 7 8.34 -18.55 25.08
CA ALA A 7 9.00 -17.45 24.39
C ALA A 7 8.98 -17.64 22.86
N ALA A 8 9.30 -18.85 22.41
CA ALA A 8 9.35 -19.20 21.00
C ALA A 8 7.97 -19.04 20.33
N PHE A 9 6.90 -19.43 21.03
CA PHE A 9 5.54 -19.27 20.53
C PHE A 9 5.15 -17.80 20.38
N ILE A 10 5.48 -16.97 21.38
CA ILE A 10 5.19 -15.53 21.37
C ILE A 10 5.92 -14.85 20.22
N TRP A 11 7.22 -15.11 20.07
CA TRP A 11 8.00 -14.56 18.96
C TRP A 11 7.50 -15.05 17.60
N ALA A 12 7.13 -16.32 17.46
CA ALA A 12 6.56 -16.85 16.23
C ALA A 12 5.20 -16.21 15.89
N ALA A 13 4.31 -16.02 16.88
CA ALA A 13 3.01 -15.40 16.68
C ALA A 13 3.14 -13.92 16.26
N TYR A 14 4.00 -13.15 16.93
CA TYR A 14 4.28 -11.77 16.53
C TYR A 14 4.99 -11.68 15.19
N GLY A 15 5.94 -12.58 14.92
CA GLY A 15 6.61 -12.69 13.63
C GLY A 15 5.63 -12.99 12.49
N ALA A 16 4.74 -13.97 12.66
CA ALA A 16 3.70 -14.29 11.70
C ALA A 16 2.75 -13.10 11.47
N THR A 17 2.34 -12.42 12.54
CA THR A 17 1.51 -11.23 12.45
C THR A 17 2.21 -10.12 11.66
N GLY A 18 3.50 -9.88 11.96
CA GLY A 18 4.33 -8.92 11.24
C GLY A 18 4.46 -9.24 9.75
N ILE A 19 4.64 -10.52 9.40
CA ILE A 19 4.71 -10.98 8.00
C ILE A 19 3.38 -10.71 7.29
N VAL A 20 2.25 -11.04 7.92
CA VAL A 20 0.92 -10.79 7.33
C VAL A 20 0.70 -9.30 7.10
N LEU A 21 1.02 -8.45 8.08
CA LEU A 21 0.90 -7.00 7.93
C LEU A 21 1.83 -6.45 6.84
N ALA A 22 3.08 -6.91 6.77
CA ALA A 22 4.02 -6.52 5.74
C ALA A 22 3.55 -6.94 4.33
N ALA A 23 3.00 -8.16 4.21
CA ALA A 23 2.45 -8.65 2.95
C ALA A 23 1.24 -7.82 2.50
N LEU A 24 0.33 -7.48 3.41
CA LEU A 24 -0.82 -6.62 3.12
C LEU A 24 -0.38 -5.20 2.72
N ALA A 25 0.57 -4.61 3.45
CA ALA A 25 1.12 -3.30 3.12
C ALA A 25 1.81 -3.29 1.75
N ALA A 26 2.60 -4.33 1.45
CA ALA A 26 3.24 -4.49 0.15
C ALA A 26 2.20 -4.64 -0.97
N TRP A 27 1.16 -5.46 -0.75
CA TRP A 27 0.08 -5.65 -1.71
C TRP A 27 -0.67 -4.33 -1.99
N LEU A 28 -1.05 -3.59 -0.94
CA LEU A 28 -1.71 -2.30 -1.08
C LEU A 28 -0.83 -1.28 -1.81
N ALA A 29 0.47 -1.26 -1.53
CA ALA A 29 1.41 -0.39 -2.24
C ALA A 29 1.51 -0.76 -3.72
N LEU A 30 1.58 -2.06 -4.04
CA LEU A 30 1.59 -2.53 -5.43
C LEU A 30 0.28 -2.20 -6.16
N ASP A 31 -0.85 -2.35 -5.49
CA ASP A 31 -2.18 -2.04 -6.04
C ASP A 31 -2.34 -0.53 -6.29
N GLY A 32 -1.99 0.31 -5.32
CA GLY A 32 -1.99 1.76 -5.46
C GLY A 32 -1.03 2.27 -6.55
N ARG A 33 0.09 1.59 -6.78
CA ARG A 33 1.00 1.91 -7.90
C ARG A 33 0.40 1.61 -9.26
N ARG A 34 -0.46 0.59 -9.38
CA ARG A 34 -1.19 0.31 -10.63
C ARG A 34 -2.22 1.40 -10.91
N GLN A 35 -2.95 1.83 -9.89
CA GLN A 35 -3.95 2.90 -10.01
C GLN A 35 -3.30 4.25 -10.36
N ARG A 36 -2.17 4.59 -9.72
CA ARG A 36 -1.42 5.82 -9.99
C ARG A 36 -0.88 5.90 -11.41
N ARG A 37 -0.40 4.80 -11.99
CA ARG A 37 0.07 4.79 -13.39
C ARG A 37 -1.03 5.17 -14.38
N LEU A 38 -2.28 4.73 -14.13
CA LEU A 38 -3.42 5.07 -14.97
C LEU A 38 -3.80 6.56 -14.84
N LEU A 39 -3.70 7.10 -13.61
CA LEU A 39 -3.92 8.53 -13.36
C LEU A 39 -2.83 9.39 -14.01
N ASP A 40 -1.55 9.03 -13.87
CA ASP A 40 -0.43 9.74 -14.50
C ASP A 40 -0.56 9.74 -16.03
N GLU A 41 -1.00 8.63 -16.62
CA GLU A 41 -1.22 8.55 -18.08
C GLU A 41 -2.43 9.39 -18.52
N LEU A 42 -3.46 9.54 -17.71
CA LEU A 42 -4.60 10.43 -17.98
C LEU A 42 -4.24 11.90 -17.76
N GLU A 43 -3.40 12.21 -16.77
CA GLU A 43 -2.90 13.56 -16.51
C GLU A 43 -1.94 14.01 -17.62
N ALA A 44 -1.05 13.12 -18.07
CA ALA A 44 -0.19 13.33 -19.23
C ALA A 44 -0.99 13.53 -20.53
N ARG A 45 -2.16 12.87 -20.66
CA ARG A 45 -3.06 13.01 -21.81
C ARG A 45 -3.98 14.25 -21.80
N GLY A 46 -3.85 15.14 -20.82
CA GLY A 46 -4.33 16.53 -20.97
C GLY A 46 -5.64 16.90 -20.27
N VAL A 47 -5.93 16.33 -19.10
CA VAL A 47 -7.06 16.79 -18.25
C VAL A 47 -6.92 18.26 -17.82
N ARG A 48 -5.70 18.83 -17.79
CA ARG A 48 -5.47 20.26 -17.50
C ARG A 48 -6.11 21.25 -18.49
N ARG A 49 -6.40 20.86 -19.75
CA ARG A 49 -6.98 21.80 -20.72
C ARG A 49 -8.51 21.97 -20.58
N ARG A 50 -9.21 20.98 -20.01
CA ARG A 50 -10.68 21.03 -19.91
C ARG A 50 -11.19 21.57 -18.56
N SER A 51 -10.39 21.51 -17.49
CA SER A 51 -10.77 22.11 -16.19
C SER A 51 -10.57 23.62 -16.11
N HIS A 52 -9.79 24.22 -17.03
CA HIS A 52 -9.63 25.68 -17.14
C HIS A 52 -10.63 26.33 -18.12
N GLN A 53 -11.55 25.55 -18.69
CA GLN A 53 -12.69 26.04 -19.45
C GLN A 53 -13.96 25.76 -18.65
N ALA A 54 -14.06 26.38 -17.47
CA ALA A 54 -15.36 26.69 -16.92
C ALA A 54 -16.03 27.67 -17.92
N PRO A 55 -17.14 27.30 -18.57
CA PRO A 55 -17.90 28.23 -19.39
C PRO A 55 -18.50 29.28 -18.44
N GLY A 56 -18.40 30.55 -18.85
CA GLY A 56 -19.11 31.65 -18.21
C GLY A 56 -20.62 31.55 -18.39
#